data_AF-A0A8J3PCA4-F1
#
_entry.id   AF-A0A8J3PCA4-F1
#
_cell.length_a   1.000
_cell.length_b   1.000
_cell.length_c   1.000
_cell.angle_alpha   90.00
_cell.angle_beta   90.00
_cell.angle_gamma   90.00
#
_symmetry.space_group_name_H-M   'P 1'
#
loop_
_entity.id
_entity.type
_entity.pdbx_description
1 polymer ?
#
loop_
_entity_poly.entity_id
_entity_poly.type
_entity_poly.pdbx_seq_one_letter_code
_entity_poly.pdbx_strand_id
1 'polypeptide(L)'
;MDETTRRAVDAAVGWLDAHHGSGPQQQTMRILKVTEEAGEAASAWIGVQGQNPRKGVTHSPREVADELADVALASFVAIRSLGFDPAEVLSAKAGKVLDRMAAHITAQQGRDRAEH
;
A
#
# COMPACT_ATOMS: atom_id res chain seq x y z
N MET A 1 -1.07 -12.84 -3.93
CA MET A 1 0.34 -12.39 -3.79
C MET A 1 1.24 -13.45 -4.39
N ASP A 2 2.17 -13.07 -5.25
CA ASP A 2 3.13 -14.00 -5.86
C ASP A 2 4.16 -14.52 -4.84
N GLU A 3 4.94 -15.53 -5.27
CA GLU A 3 5.93 -16.21 -4.42
C GLU A 3 7.06 -15.28 -3.95
N THR A 4 7.58 -14.45 -4.85
CA THR A 4 8.70 -13.55 -4.56
C THR A 4 8.29 -12.52 -3.51
N THR A 5 7.13 -11.89 -3.68
CA THR A 5 6.60 -10.93 -2.72
C THR A 5 6.37 -11.57 -1.36
N ARG A 6 5.80 -12.79 -1.32
CA ARG A 6 5.59 -13.50 -0.05
C ARG A 6 6.90 -13.77 0.69
N ARG A 7 7.90 -14.32 -0.02
CA ARG A 7 9.22 -14.61 0.55
C ARG A 7 9.92 -13.35 1.05
N ALA A 8 9.81 -12.24 0.32
CA ALA A 8 10.39 -10.97 0.74
C ALA A 8 9.77 -10.46 2.04
N VAL A 9 8.44 -10.51 2.17
CA VAL A 9 7.74 -10.10 3.39
C VAL A 9 8.12 -10.98 4.58
N ASP A 10 8.11 -12.30 4.42
CA ASP A 10 8.49 -13.22 5.49
C ASP A 10 9.95 -13.05 5.92
N ALA A 11 10.87 -12.88 4.95
CA ALA A 11 12.28 -12.62 5.23
C ALA A 11 12.49 -11.28 5.95
N ALA A 12 11.78 -10.22 5.54
CA ALA A 12 11.86 -8.92 6.18
C ALA A 12 11.38 -8.97 7.63
N VAL A 13 10.23 -9.62 7.90
CA VAL A 13 9.72 -9.78 9.27
C VAL A 13 10.69 -10.59 10.12
N GLY A 14 11.17 -11.74 9.62
CA GLY A 14 12.13 -12.57 10.34
C GLY A 14 13.43 -11.83 10.67
N TRP A 15 13.93 -11.03 9.71
CA TRP A 15 15.11 -10.19 9.92
C TRP A 15 14.86 -9.10 10.97
N LEU A 16 13.73 -8.39 10.90
CA LEU A 16 13.36 -7.35 11.86
C LEU A 16 13.15 -7.90 13.27
N ASP A 17 12.49 -9.06 13.39
CA ASP A 17 12.28 -9.73 14.68
C ASP A 17 13.62 -10.14 15.30
N ALA A 18 14.57 -10.64 14.51
CA ALA A 18 15.89 -11.02 14.98
C ALA A 18 16.74 -9.83 15.47
N HIS A 19 16.60 -8.65 14.86
CA HIS A 19 17.43 -7.48 15.19
C HIS A 19 16.80 -6.53 16.22
N HIS A 20 15.48 -6.47 16.28
CA HIS A 20 14.76 -5.47 17.06
C HIS A 20 13.69 -6.05 17.99
N GLY A 21 13.39 -7.35 17.88
CA GLY A 21 12.30 -8.01 18.58
C GLY A 21 10.95 -7.84 17.88
N SER A 22 9.93 -8.51 18.41
CA SER A 22 8.58 -8.58 17.84
C SER A 22 7.50 -7.96 18.75
N GLY A 23 7.91 -7.13 19.71
CA GLY A 23 7.03 -6.53 20.70
C GLY A 23 6.10 -5.43 20.13
N PRO A 24 5.13 -4.95 20.94
CA PRO A 24 4.18 -3.92 20.52
C PRO A 24 4.83 -2.62 20.01
N GLN A 25 5.97 -2.24 20.57
CA GLN A 25 6.73 -1.08 20.12
C GLN A 25 7.27 -1.30 18.69
N GLN A 26 7.82 -2.47 18.39
CA GLN A 26 8.33 -2.79 17.06
C GLN A 26 7.20 -2.93 16.04
N GLN A 27 6.06 -3.47 16.43
CA GLN A 27 4.85 -3.46 15.60
C GLN A 27 4.42 -2.02 15.27
N THR A 28 4.44 -1.12 16.26
CA THR A 28 4.18 0.31 16.04
C THR A 28 5.16 0.90 15.02
N MET A 29 6.46 0.62 15.15
CA MET A 29 7.45 1.11 14.18
C MET A 29 7.20 0.61 12.75
N ARG A 30 6.80 -0.65 12.59
CA ARG A 30 6.47 -1.22 11.27
C ARG A 30 5.21 -0.60 10.67
N ILE A 31 4.24 -0.22 11.49
CA ILE A 31 3.07 0.55 11.07
C ILE A 31 3.48 1.98 10.66
N LEU A 32 4.34 2.64 11.44
CA LEU A 32 4.81 3.99 11.13
C LEU A 32 5.63 4.07 9.85
N LYS A 33 6.38 3.00 9.51
CA LYS A 33 7.10 2.88 8.24
C LYS A 33 6.18 3.05 7.02
N VAL A 34 4.92 2.64 7.10
CA VAL A 34 3.94 2.86 6.01
C VAL A 34 3.74 4.35 5.72
N THR A 35 3.71 5.19 6.75
CA THR A 35 3.58 6.65 6.61
C THR A 35 4.85 7.27 6.03
N GLU A 36 6.02 6.75 6.39
CA GLU A 36 7.31 7.16 5.84
C GLU A 36 7.34 6.92 4.32
N GLU A 37 7.07 5.69 3.87
CA GLU A 37 7.03 5.37 2.43
C GLU A 37 5.96 6.17 1.67
N ALA A 38 4.80 6.41 2.30
CA ALA A 38 3.76 7.22 1.68
C ALA A 38 4.20 8.68 1.48
N GLY A 39 5.03 9.19 2.39
CA GLY A 39 5.68 10.49 2.27
C GLY A 39 6.71 10.52 1.13
N GLU A 40 7.47 9.45 0.95
CA GLU A 40 8.44 9.30 -0.16
C GLU A 40 7.72 9.26 -1.51
N ALA A 41 6.65 8.48 -1.65
CA ALA A 41 5.81 8.47 -2.86
C ALA A 41 5.22 9.85 -3.18
N ALA A 42 4.75 10.58 -2.17
CA ALA A 42 4.25 11.94 -2.35
C ALA A 42 5.37 12.91 -2.80
N SER A 43 6.56 12.79 -2.19
CA SER A 43 7.73 13.59 -2.55
C SER A 43 8.18 13.32 -3.99
N ALA A 44 8.23 12.04 -4.39
CA ALA A 44 8.54 11.64 -5.76
C ALA A 44 7.52 12.22 -6.75
N TRP A 45 6.21 12.19 -6.43
CA TRP A 45 5.19 12.79 -7.30
C TRP A 45 5.33 14.30 -7.43
N ILE A 46 5.61 15.01 -6.33
CA ILE A 46 5.95 16.45 -6.35
C ILE A 46 7.17 16.70 -7.26
N GLY A 47 8.15 15.81 -7.19
CA GLY A 47 9.34 15.80 -8.05
C GLY A 47 9.02 15.61 -9.53
N VAL A 48 8.07 14.72 -9.87
CA VAL A 48 7.57 14.55 -11.26
C VAL A 48 6.89 15.81 -11.76
N GLN A 49 6.05 16.42 -10.92
CA GLN A 49 5.30 17.63 -11.31
C GLN A 49 6.18 18.89 -11.39
N GLY A 50 7.45 18.81 -10.98
CA GLY A 50 8.38 19.95 -10.98
C GLY A 50 7.94 21.09 -10.07
N GLN A 51 7.06 20.81 -9.09
CA GLN A 51 6.40 21.84 -8.27
C GLN A 51 7.35 22.56 -7.31
N ASN A 52 8.59 22.07 -7.15
CA ASN A 52 9.64 22.77 -6.42
C ASN A 52 10.45 23.70 -7.35
N PRO A 53 10.26 25.02 -7.32
CA PRO A 53 10.89 25.94 -8.27
C PRO A 53 12.42 25.97 -8.17
N ARG A 54 13.00 25.50 -7.05
CA ARG A 54 14.46 25.43 -6.83
C ARG A 54 15.10 24.18 -7.43
N LYS A 55 14.31 23.14 -7.73
CA LYS A 55 14.81 21.84 -8.19
C LYS A 55 14.25 21.40 -9.55
N GLY A 56 13.14 21.97 -10.01
CA GLY A 56 12.50 21.54 -11.25
C GLY A 56 12.02 20.09 -11.18
N VAL A 57 12.00 19.40 -12.31
CA VAL A 57 11.65 17.97 -12.39
C VAL A 57 12.82 17.14 -11.85
N THR A 58 12.58 16.36 -10.81
CA THR A 58 13.62 15.55 -10.15
C THR A 58 13.36 14.05 -10.17
N HIS A 59 12.15 13.64 -10.52
CA HIS A 59 11.74 12.24 -10.55
C HIS A 59 10.92 11.96 -11.81
N SER A 60 10.76 10.66 -12.08
CA SER A 60 9.96 10.09 -13.14
C SER A 60 8.72 9.40 -12.58
N PRO A 61 7.66 9.21 -13.37
CA PRO A 61 6.52 8.40 -12.97
C PRO A 61 6.89 6.95 -12.60
N ARG A 62 8.00 6.43 -13.13
CA ARG A 62 8.51 5.10 -12.75
C ARG A 62 8.97 5.08 -11.30
N GLU A 63 9.77 6.07 -10.89
CA GLU A 63 10.23 6.18 -9.50
C GLU A 63 9.04 6.34 -8.55
N VAL A 64 7.99 7.08 -8.93
CA VAL A 64 6.76 7.13 -8.13
C VAL A 64 6.10 5.75 -7.98
N ALA A 65 6.10 4.94 -9.04
CA ALA A 65 5.58 3.58 -8.97
C ALA A 65 6.43 2.66 -8.08
N ASP A 66 7.75 2.88 -8.03
CA ASP A 66 8.66 2.19 -7.11
C ASP A 66 8.32 2.55 -5.65
N GLU A 67 8.20 3.84 -5.32
CA GLU A 67 7.82 4.28 -3.97
C GLU A 67 6.44 3.75 -3.53
N LEU A 68 5.46 3.70 -4.45
CA LEU A 68 4.15 3.10 -4.17
C LEU A 68 4.24 1.58 -3.93
N ALA A 69 5.20 0.90 -4.54
CA ALA A 69 5.46 -0.50 -4.26
C ALA A 69 6.08 -0.67 -2.86
N ASP A 70 6.94 0.25 -2.43
CA ASP A 70 7.50 0.27 -1.08
C ASP A 70 6.41 0.50 -0.01
N VAL A 71 5.44 1.39 -0.27
CA VAL A 71 4.23 1.52 0.59
C VAL A 71 3.48 0.20 0.73
N ALA A 72 3.29 -0.53 -0.37
CA ALA A 72 2.59 -1.81 -0.36
C ALA A 72 3.37 -2.88 0.42
N LEU A 73 4.69 -2.96 0.23
CA LEU A 73 5.57 -3.88 0.95
C LEU A 73 5.61 -3.56 2.44
N ALA A 74 5.78 -2.29 2.83
CA ALA A 74 5.74 -1.85 4.23
C ALA A 74 4.41 -2.24 4.89
N SER A 75 3.30 -2.07 4.16
CA SER A 75 1.96 -2.47 4.62
C SER A 75 1.86 -3.99 4.85
N PHE A 76 2.40 -4.80 3.94
CA PHE A 76 2.40 -6.26 4.11
C PHE A 76 3.30 -6.72 5.26
N VAL A 77 4.47 -6.10 5.44
CA VAL A 77 5.35 -6.35 6.59
C VAL A 77 4.63 -6.03 7.90
N ALA A 78 3.91 -4.90 7.97
CA ALA A 78 3.12 -4.52 9.14
C ALA A 78 1.99 -5.54 9.41
N ILE A 79 1.21 -5.93 8.39
CA ILE A 79 0.14 -6.94 8.52
C ILE A 79 0.70 -8.27 9.04
N ARG A 80 1.81 -8.73 8.45
CA ARG A 80 2.48 -9.98 8.86
C ARG A 80 2.99 -9.91 10.29
N SER A 81 3.53 -8.75 10.69
CA SER A 81 4.01 -8.51 12.07
C SER A 81 2.90 -8.48 13.12
N LEU A 82 1.66 -8.23 12.70
CA LEU A 82 0.45 -8.35 13.53
C LEU A 82 -0.07 -9.79 13.60
N GLY A 83 0.57 -10.75 12.92
CA GLY A 83 0.21 -12.17 12.94
C GLY A 83 -0.81 -12.59 11.88
N PHE A 84 -1.10 -11.74 10.90
CA PHE A 84 -2.03 -12.06 9.81
C PHE A 84 -1.31 -12.47 8.53
N ASP A 85 -2.02 -13.15 7.62
CA ASP A 85 -1.56 -13.36 6.24
C ASP A 85 -1.89 -12.11 5.39
N PRO A 86 -0.88 -11.38 4.87
CA PRO A 86 -1.12 -10.22 4.02
C PRO A 86 -1.92 -10.52 2.76
N ALA A 87 -1.74 -11.70 2.14
CA ALA A 87 -2.45 -12.07 0.94
C ALA A 87 -3.94 -12.28 1.20
N GLU A 88 -4.28 -12.94 2.33
CA GLU A 88 -5.66 -13.13 2.76
C GLU A 88 -6.33 -11.81 3.07
N VAL A 89 -5.68 -10.95 3.88
CA VAL A 89 -6.20 -9.65 4.28
C VAL A 89 -6.45 -8.76 3.07
N LEU A 90 -5.50 -8.69 2.13
CA LEU A 90 -5.67 -7.90 0.91
C LEU A 90 -6.81 -8.44 0.04
N SER A 91 -6.87 -9.76 -0.18
CA SER A 91 -7.89 -10.38 -1.02
C SER A 91 -9.30 -10.15 -0.45
N ALA A 92 -9.47 -10.30 0.86
CA ALA A 92 -10.74 -10.02 1.54
C ALA A 92 -11.14 -8.54 1.44
N LYS A 93 -10.17 -7.61 1.49
CA LYS A 93 -10.45 -6.17 1.31
C LYS A 93 -10.80 -5.84 -0.14
N ALA A 94 -10.10 -6.42 -1.11
CA ALA A 94 -10.38 -6.26 -2.52
C ALA A 94 -11.79 -6.75 -2.89
N GLY A 95 -12.20 -7.93 -2.39
CA GLY A 95 -13.56 -8.44 -2.59
C GLY A 95 -14.63 -7.46 -2.11
N LYS A 96 -14.48 -6.90 -0.91
CA LYS A 96 -15.39 -5.87 -0.37
C LYS A 96 -15.41 -4.58 -1.20
N VAL A 97 -14.32 -4.22 -1.88
CA VAL A 97 -14.30 -3.07 -2.80
C VAL A 97 -15.09 -3.41 -4.06
N LEU A 98 -14.86 -4.59 -4.65
CA LEU A 98 -15.56 -5.04 -5.85
C LEU A 98 -17.08 -5.13 -5.62
N ASP A 99 -17.51 -5.70 -4.51
CA ASP A 99 -18.94 -5.81 -4.16
C ASP A 99 -19.59 -4.42 -4.07
N ARG A 100 -18.91 -3.45 -3.46
CA ARG A 100 -19.40 -2.07 -3.35
C ARG A 100 -19.50 -1.38 -4.72
N MET A 101 -18.52 -1.59 -5.59
CA MET A 101 -18.54 -1.04 -6.95
C MET A 101 -19.70 -1.64 -7.77
N ALA A 102 -19.91 -2.95 -7.69
CA ALA A 102 -21.01 -3.62 -8.38
C ALA A 102 -22.39 -3.12 -7.92
N ALA A 103 -22.56 -2.93 -6.61
CA ALA A 103 -23.78 -2.35 -6.04
C ALA A 103 -24.04 -0.91 -6.55
N HIS A 104 -22.99 -0.08 -6.62
CA HIS A 104 -23.10 1.29 -7.15
C HIS A 104 -23.51 1.34 -8.63
N ILE A 105 -22.90 0.50 -9.47
CA ILE A 105 -23.22 0.42 -10.89
C ILE A 105 -24.68 -0.01 -11.09
N THR A 106 -25.13 -1.02 -10.34
CA THR A 106 -26.53 -1.51 -10.41
C THR A 106 -27.52 -0.41 -9.99
N ALA A 107 -27.19 0.34 -8.94
CA ALA A 107 -28.01 1.45 -8.47
C ALA A 107 -28.08 2.62 -9.47
N GLN A 108 -26.97 2.94 -10.16
CA GLN A 108 -26.95 3.96 -11.22
C GLN A 108 -27.81 3.54 -12.42
N GLN A 109 -27.65 2.31 -12.91
CA GLN A 109 -28.44 1.79 -14.04
C GLN A 109 -29.95 1.72 -13.74
N GLY A 110 -30.33 1.45 -12.48
CA GLY A 110 -31.72 1.47 -12.04
C GLY A 110 -32.33 2.88 -12.01
N ARG A 111 -31.53 3.92 -11.71
CA ARG A 111 -31.98 5.33 -11.77
C ARG A 111 -32.14 5.79 -13.21
N ASP A 112 -31.15 5.52 -14.07
CA ASP A 112 -31.18 5.93 -15.48
C ASP A 112 -32.37 5.30 -16.24
N ARG A 113 -32.81 4.09 -15.85
CA ARG A 113 -34.01 3.44 -16.41
C ARG A 113 -35.34 3.96 -15.87
N ALA A 114 -35.35 4.61 -14.69
CA ALA A 114 -36.56 5.18 -14.11
C ALA A 114 -36.80 6.62 -14.58
N GLU A 115 -35.79 7.27 -15.15
CA GLU A 115 -35.84 8.62 -15.72
C GLU A 115 -36.18 8.66 -17.22
N HIS A 116 -36.32 7.48 -17.85
CA HIS A 116 -36.76 7.29 -19.24
C HIS A 116 -38.12 6.57 -19.32
#